data_AF-A0A7V8ZCT2-F1
#
_entry.id   AF-A0A7V8ZCT2-F1
#
_cell.length_a   1.000
_cell.length_b   1.000
_cell.length_c   1.000
_cell.angle_alpha   90.00
_cell.angle_beta   90.00
_cell.angle_gamma   90.00
#
_symmetry.space_group_name_H-M   'P 1'
#
loop_
_entity.id
_entity.type
_entity.pdbx_description
1 polymer ?
#
loop_
_entity_poly.entity_id
_entity_poly.type
_entity_poly.pdbx_seq_one_letter_code
_entity_poly.pdbx_strand_id
1 'polypeptide(L)'
;MVYVVRKLYGYEPFADGDAIITVSLIATPLAFLIGIGCFDYWFRWASGAPTVPDDHSGHGAYSWRDYFRVNTDHKVIGIQYIVTTFFFFIAGGLMAMIMRAELAQPGTQFVDPNTFNGLFSVHASLMIFLFIIPVFAGIANY
;
A
#
# COMPACT_ATOMS: atom_id res chain seq x y z
N MET A 1 9.94 19.94 30.37
CA MET A 1 10.64 19.84 31.67
C MET A 1 12.16 19.78 31.50
N VAL A 2 12.72 18.89 30.67
CA VAL A 2 14.18 18.71 30.46
C VAL A 2 14.91 19.98 29.95
N TYR A 3 14.28 20.76 29.05
CA TYR A 3 14.84 22.00 28.52
C TYR A 3 15.12 23.07 29.60
N VAL A 4 14.18 23.24 30.53
CA VAL A 4 14.29 24.27 31.59
C VAL A 4 15.41 23.91 32.58
N VAL A 5 15.51 22.64 32.96
CA VAL A 5 16.56 22.16 33.88
C VAL A 5 17.94 22.32 33.24
N ARG A 6 18.12 21.93 31.98
CA ARG A 6 19.42 22.04 31.28
C ARG A 6 19.86 23.48 31.05
N LYS A 7 18.92 24.40 30.79
CA LYS A 7 19.17 25.84 30.67
C LYS A 7 19.62 26.47 32.00
N LEU A 8 19.12 25.99 33.14
CA LEU A 8 19.52 26.44 34.47
C LEU A 8 20.93 25.98 34.87
N TYR A 9 21.40 24.84 34.36
CA TYR A 9 22.73 24.29 34.65
C TYR A 9 23.83 24.70 33.66
N GLY A 10 23.57 25.67 32.77
CA GLY A 10 24.61 26.24 31.88
C GLY A 10 25.11 25.31 30.77
N TYR A 11 24.40 24.21 30.50
CA TYR A 11 24.70 23.37 29.34
C TYR A 11 24.14 24.03 28.06
N GLU A 12 24.96 24.11 27.01
CA GLU A 12 24.57 24.60 25.68
C GLU A 12 23.19 24.05 25.26
N PRO A 13 22.28 24.90 24.75
CA PRO A 13 20.97 24.44 24.31
C PRO A 13 21.16 23.53 23.09
N PHE A 14 20.93 22.24 23.29
CA PHE A 14 20.93 21.16 22.29
C PHE A 14 19.78 21.28 21.28
N ALA A 15 19.38 22.50 20.92
CA ALA A 15 18.63 22.79 19.71
C ALA A 15 19.57 22.67 18.49
N ASP A 16 20.27 21.54 18.42
CA ASP A 16 20.94 21.10 17.20
C ASP A 16 19.85 20.85 16.17
N GLY A 17 20.00 21.43 14.97
CA GLY A 17 19.08 21.22 13.86
C GLY A 17 18.85 19.72 13.59
N ASP A 18 19.91 18.93 13.76
CA ASP A 18 19.89 17.48 13.62
C ASP A 18 19.00 16.79 14.67
N ALA A 19 18.99 17.25 15.92
CA ALA A 19 18.15 16.67 16.97
C ALA A 19 16.66 16.97 16.71
N ILE A 20 16.34 18.18 16.26
CA ILE A 20 14.97 18.57 15.91
C ILE A 20 14.50 17.78 14.69
N ILE A 21 15.33 17.68 13.65
CA ILE A 21 15.01 16.92 12.44
C ILE A 21 14.84 15.44 12.79
N THR A 22 15.77 14.83 13.53
CA THR A 22 15.69 13.40 13.91
C THR A 22 14.44 13.10 14.73
N VAL A 23 14.13 13.93 15.72
CA VAL A 23 12.91 13.73 16.53
C VAL A 23 11.66 13.94 15.69
N SER A 24 11.62 14.94 14.82
CA SER A 24 10.46 15.19 13.96
C SER A 24 10.22 14.08 12.93
N LEU A 25 11.29 13.50 12.36
CA LEU A 25 11.20 12.38 11.40
C LEU A 25 10.64 11.11 12.03
N ILE A 26 10.81 10.92 13.34
CA ILE A 26 10.28 9.77 14.07
C ILE A 26 8.90 10.08 14.67
N ALA A 27 8.75 11.24 15.31
CA ALA A 27 7.52 11.60 16.02
C ALA A 27 6.37 11.91 15.07
N THR A 28 6.63 12.49 13.89
CA THR A 28 5.56 12.87 12.95
C THR A 28 4.84 11.65 12.36
N PRO A 29 5.54 10.62 11.84
CA PRO A 29 4.86 9.40 11.39
C PRO A 29 4.11 8.68 12.51
N LEU A 30 4.68 8.61 13.72
CA LEU A 30 4.03 7.96 14.85
C LEU A 30 2.79 8.71 15.31
N ALA A 31 2.86 10.04 15.40
CA ALA A 31 1.72 10.89 15.75
C ALA A 31 0.61 10.78 14.69
N PHE A 32 0.97 10.71 13.41
CA PHE A 32 0.01 10.48 12.33
C PHE A 32 -0.70 9.13 12.47
N LEU A 33 0.05 8.05 12.71
CA LEU A 33 -0.53 6.71 12.91
C LEU A 33 -1.43 6.63 14.14
N ILE A 34 -1.06 7.30 15.23
CA ILE A 34 -1.92 7.47 16.40
C ILE A 34 -3.18 8.27 16.05
N GLY A 35 -3.03 9.37 15.29
CA GLY A 35 -4.14 10.24 14.90
C GLY A 35 -5.19 9.58 14.00
N ILE A 36 -4.80 8.61 13.16
CA ILE A 36 -5.75 7.82 12.34
C ILE A 36 -6.28 6.57 13.07
N GLY A 37 -5.94 6.40 14.35
CA GLY A 37 -6.51 5.37 15.21
C GLY A 37 -5.84 3.99 15.14
N CYS A 38 -4.64 3.86 14.55
CA CYS A 38 -3.93 2.56 14.50
C CYS A 38 -3.67 1.96 15.89
N PHE A 39 -3.64 2.80 16.94
CA PHE A 39 -3.39 2.38 18.32
C PHE A 39 -4.62 2.44 19.23
N ASP A 40 -5.81 2.77 18.70
CA ASP A 40 -7.03 2.94 19.49
C ASP A 40 -7.42 1.67 20.25
N TYR A 41 -7.28 0.50 19.61
CA TYR A 41 -7.52 -0.79 20.26
C TYR A 41 -6.61 -0.98 21.48
N TRP A 42 -5.32 -0.72 21.34
CA TRP A 42 -4.33 -0.89 22.42
C TRP A 42 -4.58 0.09 23.57
N PHE A 43 -4.95 1.34 23.27
CA PHE A 43 -5.31 2.32 24.30
C PHE A 43 -6.62 1.97 25.02
N ARG A 44 -7.63 1.46 24.30
CA ARG A 44 -8.88 0.98 24.91
C ARG A 44 -8.66 -0.27 25.77
N TRP A 45 -7.86 -1.21 25.29
CA TRP A 45 -7.45 -2.39 26.07
C TRP A 45 -6.67 -1.99 27.33
N ALA A 46 -5.69 -1.10 27.22
CA ALA A 46 -4.87 -0.64 28.34
C ALA A 46 -5.67 0.16 29.39
N SER A 47 -6.73 0.85 28.98
CA SER A 47 -7.65 1.56 29.88
C SER A 47 -8.71 0.66 30.52
N GLY A 48 -8.75 -0.64 30.17
CA GLY A 48 -9.74 -1.59 30.66
C GLY A 48 -11.17 -1.31 30.15
N ALA A 49 -11.30 -0.52 29.08
CA ALA A 49 -12.59 -0.25 28.48
C ALA A 49 -13.17 -1.52 27.84
N PRO A 50 -14.50 -1.72 27.85
CA PRO A 50 -15.12 -2.86 27.19
C PRO A 50 -14.86 -2.81 25.68
N THR A 51 -14.66 -3.98 25.07
CA THR A 51 -14.55 -4.12 23.62
C THR A 51 -15.83 -3.59 22.96
N VAL A 52 -15.68 -2.87 21.84
CA VAL A 52 -16.86 -2.50 21.04
C VAL A 52 -17.26 -3.75 20.26
N PRO A 53 -18.54 -4.16 20.30
CA PRO A 53 -19.00 -5.24 19.44
C PRO A 53 -18.79 -4.85 17.98
N ASP A 54 -18.06 -5.67 17.24
CA ASP A 54 -17.90 -5.47 15.81
C ASP A 54 -19.26 -5.63 15.13
N ASP A 55 -19.68 -4.57 14.44
CA ASP A 55 -20.94 -4.57 13.70
C ASP A 55 -20.79 -5.43 12.43
N HIS A 56 -21.18 -6.68 12.59
CA HIS A 56 -21.27 -7.67 11.53
C HIS A 56 -22.62 -7.57 10.79
N SER A 57 -23.36 -6.46 10.82
CA SER A 57 -24.62 -6.35 10.06
C SER A 57 -24.44 -5.92 8.60
N GLY A 58 -23.26 -5.36 8.25
CA GLY A 58 -23.00 -4.76 6.93
C GLY A 58 -22.04 -5.52 6.00
N HIS A 59 -21.62 -6.74 6.35
CA HIS A 59 -20.65 -7.52 5.58
C HIS A 59 -21.38 -8.53 4.67
N GLY A 60 -21.01 -8.56 3.38
CA GLY A 60 -21.68 -9.36 2.35
C GLY A 60 -21.89 -8.61 1.05
N ALA A 61 -22.09 -9.34 -0.05
CA ALA A 61 -22.55 -8.78 -1.32
C ALA A 61 -24.02 -9.14 -1.56
N TYR A 62 -24.92 -8.18 -1.40
CA TYR A 62 -26.35 -8.34 -1.68
C TYR A 62 -26.73 -7.77 -3.05
N SER A 63 -25.95 -6.82 -3.55
CA SER A 63 -26.09 -6.19 -4.85
C SER A 63 -24.76 -6.14 -5.59
N TRP A 64 -24.79 -6.11 -6.93
CA TRP A 64 -23.59 -5.93 -7.75
C TRP A 64 -22.83 -4.63 -7.44
N ARG A 65 -23.54 -3.60 -6.94
CA ARG A 65 -22.95 -2.32 -6.52
C ARG A 65 -22.02 -2.46 -5.32
N ASP A 66 -22.18 -3.51 -4.52
CA ASP A 66 -21.38 -3.73 -3.31
C ASP A 66 -19.93 -4.09 -3.67
N TYR A 67 -19.70 -4.64 -4.86
CA TYR A 67 -18.34 -4.87 -5.38
C TYR A 67 -17.60 -3.60 -5.76
N PHE A 68 -18.30 -2.47 -5.93
CA PHE A 68 -17.70 -1.15 -6.22
C PHE A 68 -17.57 -0.27 -4.96
N ARG A 69 -17.96 -0.78 -3.80
CA ARG A 69 -17.89 -0.08 -2.52
C ARG A 69 -16.83 -0.72 -1.63
N VAL A 70 -16.36 0.05 -0.64
CA VAL A 70 -15.54 -0.49 0.44
C VAL A 70 -16.42 -1.45 1.24
N ASN A 71 -16.00 -2.72 1.32
CA ASN A 71 -16.69 -3.78 2.04
C ASN A 71 -15.71 -4.39 3.06
N THR A 72 -16.22 -4.92 4.16
CA THR A 72 -15.43 -5.60 5.19
C THR A 72 -15.45 -7.13 5.03
N ASP A 73 -16.28 -7.67 4.13
CA ASP A 73 -16.32 -9.09 3.81
C ASP A 73 -15.09 -9.52 2.98
N HIS A 74 -14.29 -10.42 3.55
CA HIS A 74 -13.09 -10.97 2.93
C HIS A 74 -13.36 -11.64 1.58
N LYS A 75 -14.55 -12.24 1.40
CA LYS A 75 -14.95 -12.87 0.13
C LYS A 75 -15.17 -11.84 -0.97
N VAL A 76 -15.84 -10.73 -0.63
CA VAL A 76 -16.08 -9.62 -1.56
C VAL A 76 -14.75 -8.96 -1.95
N ILE A 77 -13.89 -8.72 -0.97
CA ILE A 77 -12.54 -8.20 -1.17
C ILE A 77 -11.71 -9.14 -2.06
N GLY A 78 -11.78 -10.46 -1.84
CA GLY A 78 -11.10 -11.45 -2.66
C GLY A 78 -11.52 -11.38 -4.14
N ILE A 79 -12.82 -11.26 -4.41
CA ILE A 79 -13.34 -11.07 -5.78
C ILE A 79 -12.86 -9.74 -6.37
N GLN A 80 -12.88 -8.65 -5.61
CA GLN A 80 -12.40 -7.33 -6.06
C GLN A 80 -10.93 -7.39 -6.50
N TYR A 81 -10.07 -8.09 -5.73
CA TYR A 81 -8.67 -8.31 -6.10
C TYR A 81 -8.54 -9.08 -7.40
N ILE A 82 -9.22 -10.23 -7.53
CA ILE A 82 -9.12 -11.08 -8.72
C ILE A 82 -9.55 -10.33 -9.97
N VAL A 83 -10.71 -9.65 -9.93
CA VAL A 83 -11.22 -8.88 -11.08
C VAL A 83 -10.26 -7.76 -11.48
N THR A 84 -9.75 -7.00 -10.49
CA THR A 84 -8.82 -5.89 -10.75
C THR A 84 -7.49 -6.40 -11.31
N THR A 85 -6.95 -7.49 -10.78
CA THR A 85 -5.69 -8.08 -11.27
C THR A 85 -5.81 -8.62 -12.69
N PHE A 86 -6.98 -9.15 -13.07
CA PHE A 86 -7.21 -9.65 -14.43
C PHE A 86 -7.19 -8.54 -15.48
N PHE A 87 -7.64 -7.33 -15.11
CA PHE A 87 -7.48 -6.16 -15.97
C PHE A 87 -6.01 -5.85 -16.22
N PHE A 88 -5.17 -5.84 -15.18
CA PHE A 88 -3.73 -5.62 -15.32
C PHE A 88 -3.00 -6.77 -16.01
N PHE A 89 -3.49 -8.00 -15.86
CA PHE A 89 -2.99 -9.16 -16.61
C PHE A 89 -3.13 -8.94 -18.11
N ILE A 90 -4.28 -8.47 -18.58
CA ILE A 90 -4.50 -8.16 -19.99
C ILE A 90 -3.56 -7.02 -20.43
N ALA A 91 -3.46 -5.94 -19.65
CA ALA A 91 -2.57 -4.83 -19.97
C ALA A 91 -1.10 -5.28 -20.10
N GLY A 92 -0.59 -6.03 -19.13
CA GLY A 92 0.76 -6.59 -19.18
C GLY A 92 0.95 -7.63 -20.28
N GLY A 93 -0.07 -8.44 -20.56
CA GLY A 93 -0.08 -9.37 -21.68
C GLY A 93 0.03 -8.65 -23.04
N LEU A 94 -0.66 -7.51 -23.22
CA LEU A 94 -0.53 -6.69 -24.43
C LEU A 94 0.88 -6.14 -24.60
N MET A 95 1.52 -5.66 -23.53
CA MET A 95 2.93 -5.25 -23.57
C MET A 95 3.86 -6.41 -23.94
N ALA A 96 3.59 -7.62 -23.43
CA ALA A 96 4.33 -8.81 -23.81
C ALA A 96 4.18 -9.12 -25.31
N MET A 97 2.99 -8.93 -25.87
CA MET A 97 2.76 -9.12 -27.30
C MET A 97 3.55 -8.10 -28.14
N ILE A 98 3.68 -6.85 -27.71
CA ILE A 98 4.51 -5.84 -28.38
C ILE A 98 5.98 -6.25 -28.36
N MET A 99 6.50 -6.68 -27.20
CA MET A 99 7.89 -7.15 -27.11
C MET A 99 8.14 -8.38 -28.00
N ARG A 100 7.17 -9.30 -28.07
CA ARG A 100 7.27 -10.47 -28.96
C ARG A 100 7.18 -10.10 -30.44
N ALA A 101 6.41 -9.07 -30.78
CA ALA A 101 6.33 -8.55 -32.14
C ALA A 101 7.68 -7.92 -32.56
N GLU A 102 8.37 -7.22 -31.66
CA GLU A 102 9.71 -6.68 -31.90
C GLU A 102 10.74 -7.78 -32.17
N LEU A 103 10.70 -8.88 -31.41
CA LEU A 103 11.62 -10.00 -31.55
C LEU A 103 11.28 -10.95 -32.72
N ALA A 104 10.22 -10.70 -33.48
CA ALA A 104 9.79 -11.59 -34.56
C ALA A 104 10.78 -11.60 -35.74
N GLN A 105 11.50 -10.50 -35.96
CA GLN A 105 12.53 -10.37 -36.99
C GLN A 105 13.74 -9.61 -36.43
N PRO A 106 14.97 -9.94 -36.87
CA PRO A 106 16.16 -9.23 -36.41
C PRO A 106 16.19 -7.79 -36.92
N GLY A 107 16.60 -6.86 -36.05
CA GLY A 107 16.60 -5.42 -36.31
C GLY A 107 15.42 -4.71 -35.63
N THR A 108 15.41 -3.37 -35.65
CA THR A 108 14.34 -2.57 -35.03
C THR A 108 13.10 -2.51 -35.92
N GLN A 109 11.95 -2.98 -35.43
CA GLN A 109 10.70 -3.04 -36.20
C GLN A 109 9.67 -1.99 -35.74
N PHE A 110 9.36 -1.99 -34.45
CA PHE A 110 8.29 -1.17 -33.85
C PHE A 110 8.81 -0.21 -32.79
N VAL A 111 9.79 -0.62 -32.00
CA VAL A 111 10.26 0.17 -30.84
C VAL A 111 11.78 0.32 -30.81
N ASP A 112 12.25 1.51 -30.47
CA ASP A 112 13.67 1.76 -30.24
C ASP A 112 14.20 0.95 -29.03
N PRO A 113 15.51 0.62 -28.98
CA PRO A 113 16.10 -0.15 -27.90
C PRO A 113 15.86 0.42 -26.49
N ASN A 114 15.82 1.75 -26.35
CA ASN A 114 15.52 2.39 -25.08
C ASN A 114 14.06 2.14 -24.64
N THR A 115 13.12 2.32 -25.57
CA THR A 115 11.69 2.05 -25.34
C THR A 115 11.44 0.57 -25.04
N PHE A 116 12.14 -0.35 -25.71
CA PHE A 116 12.07 -1.78 -25.43
C PHE A 116 12.48 -2.11 -23.98
N ASN A 117 13.59 -1.54 -23.51
CA ASN A 117 14.04 -1.73 -22.13
C ASN A 117 13.02 -1.19 -21.12
N GLY A 118 12.43 -0.03 -21.40
CA GLY A 118 11.35 0.54 -20.58
C GLY A 118 10.10 -0.36 -20.56
N LEU A 119 9.66 -0.85 -21.71
CA LEU A 119 8.53 -1.78 -21.83
C LEU A 119 8.76 -3.06 -21.03
N PHE A 120 9.97 -3.63 -21.10
CA PHE A 120 10.33 -4.82 -20.33
C PHE A 120 10.24 -4.57 -18.82
N SER A 121 10.81 -3.46 -18.34
CA SER A 121 10.75 -3.10 -16.92
C SER A 121 9.30 -2.87 -16.43
N VAL A 122 8.50 -2.12 -17.20
CA VAL A 122 7.10 -1.84 -16.84
C VAL A 122 6.26 -3.11 -16.89
N HIS A 123 6.41 -3.94 -17.92
CA HIS A 123 5.75 -5.25 -18.01
C HIS A 123 6.05 -6.10 -16.77
N ALA A 124 7.33 -6.24 -16.39
CA ALA A 124 7.74 -7.02 -15.24
C ALA A 124 7.13 -6.48 -13.93
N SER A 125 7.17 -5.15 -13.72
CA SER A 125 6.58 -4.54 -12.53
C SER A 125 5.07 -4.75 -12.43
N LEU A 126 4.34 -4.64 -13.54
CA LEU A 126 2.89 -4.81 -13.56
C LEU A 126 2.51 -6.27 -13.31
N MET A 127 3.25 -7.22 -13.90
CA MET A 127 3.00 -8.64 -13.66
C MET A 127 3.29 -9.03 -12.21
N ILE A 128 4.36 -8.53 -11.59
CA ILE A 128 4.69 -8.90 -10.20
C ILE A 128 3.74 -8.20 -9.22
N PHE A 129 3.66 -6.87 -9.27
CA PHE A 129 2.98 -6.09 -8.24
C PHE A 129 1.46 -5.98 -8.42
N LEU A 130 0.97 -5.96 -9.66
CA LEU A 130 -0.46 -5.76 -9.93
C LEU A 130 -1.19 -7.02 -10.40
N PHE A 131 -0.47 -8.10 -10.70
CA PHE A 131 -1.08 -9.39 -11.05
C PHE A 131 -0.72 -10.51 -10.07
N ILE A 132 0.56 -10.93 -9.99
CA ILE A 132 0.99 -12.09 -9.20
C ILE A 132 0.66 -11.88 -7.72
N ILE A 133 1.15 -10.80 -7.10
CA ILE A 133 0.92 -10.58 -5.67
C ILE A 133 -0.59 -10.47 -5.34
N PRO A 134 -1.39 -9.65 -6.03
CA PRO A 134 -2.77 -9.47 -5.61
C PRO A 134 -3.71 -10.59 -6.08
N VAL A 135 -3.39 -11.37 -7.11
CA VAL A 135 -4.22 -12.55 -7.47
C VAL A 135 -4.10 -13.64 -6.40
N PHE A 136 -2.89 -13.89 -5.89
CA PHE A 136 -2.68 -14.82 -4.78
C PHE A 136 -3.31 -14.29 -3.49
N ALA A 137 -3.21 -12.99 -3.22
CA ALA A 137 -3.92 -12.38 -2.10
C ALA A 137 -5.44 -12.51 -2.26
N GLY A 138 -5.98 -12.30 -3.46
CA GLY A 138 -7.41 -12.42 -3.74
C GLY A 138 -7.95 -13.84 -3.52
N ILE A 139 -7.22 -14.85 -4.01
CA ILE A 139 -7.56 -16.27 -3.78
C ILE A 139 -7.48 -16.63 -2.29
N ALA A 140 -6.44 -16.15 -1.58
CA ALA A 140 -6.30 -16.41 -0.16
C ALA A 140 -7.39 -15.73 0.70
N ASN A 141 -8.00 -14.65 0.20
CA ASN A 141 -9.10 -13.95 0.86
C ASN A 141 -10.48 -14.55 0.57
N TYR A 142 -10.64 -15.39 -0.46
CA TYR A 142 -11.95 -15.95 -0.85
C TYR A 142 -12.31 -17.23 -0.08
#